data_AF-A0A956DSJ8-F1
#
_entry.id   AF-A0A956DSJ8-F1
#
_cell.length_a   1.000
_cell.length_b   1.000
_cell.length_c   1.000
_cell.angle_alpha   90.00
_cell.angle_beta   90.00
_cell.angle_gamma   90.00
#
_symmetry.space_group_name_H-M   'P 1'
#
loop_
_entity.id
_entity.type
_entity.pdbx_description
1 polymer ?
#
loop_
_entity_poly.entity_id
_entity_poly.type
_entity_poly.pdbx_seq_one_letter_code
_entity_poly.pdbx_strand_id
1 'polypeptide(L)'
;MLFNTAAFAWFLLLVVGAVWSLEAVMQGHRWRGPIRRALLLVASYWFYACWDARFLALIGGVTFVDWLAALLVVRLAGRARLYVVATTVGLNLGLLGYWKYTDFFLRSLAPLMSWLGQPTPRPLGVLLPVGISFFTFQGLSYVIDVHRGKVEVERSLSRFALYIAFFPQL
;
A
#
# COMPACT_ATOMS: atom_id res chain seq x y z
N MET A 1 -6.29 -14.53 3.30
CA MET A 1 -6.71 -14.80 4.68
C MET A 1 -7.57 -13.63 5.14
N LEU A 2 -8.72 -13.89 5.76
CA LEU A 2 -9.69 -12.84 6.16
C LEU A 2 -9.56 -12.53 7.66
N PHE A 3 -9.76 -11.27 8.06
CA PHE A 3 -9.61 -10.82 9.46
C PHE A 3 -10.53 -11.54 10.44
N ASN A 4 -11.74 -11.88 10.02
CA ASN A 4 -12.73 -12.56 10.84
C ASN A 4 -12.55 -14.09 10.89
N THR A 5 -11.41 -14.63 10.44
CA THR A 5 -11.19 -16.08 10.39
C THR A 5 -10.24 -16.56 11.48
N ALA A 6 -10.43 -17.80 11.94
CA ALA A 6 -9.52 -18.44 12.88
C ALA A 6 -8.08 -18.54 12.33
N ALA A 7 -7.93 -18.67 11.01
CA ALA A 7 -6.63 -18.63 10.34
C ALA A 7 -5.87 -17.33 10.64
N PHE A 8 -6.57 -16.18 10.62
CA PHE A 8 -5.97 -14.89 10.96
C PHE A 8 -5.53 -14.83 12.42
N ALA A 9 -6.37 -15.31 13.34
CA ALA A 9 -6.01 -15.33 14.76
C ALA A 9 -4.76 -16.18 15.02
N TRP A 10 -4.67 -17.37 14.43
CA TRP A 10 -3.48 -18.22 14.54
C TRP A 10 -2.25 -17.60 13.91
N PHE A 11 -2.38 -17.00 12.73
CA PHE A 11 -1.30 -16.28 12.07
C PHE A 11 -0.79 -15.12 12.93
N LEU A 12 -1.69 -14.32 13.51
CA LEU A 12 -1.32 -13.20 14.39
C LEU A 12 -0.57 -13.70 15.62
N LEU A 13 -1.07 -14.75 16.30
CA LEU A 13 -0.41 -15.35 17.44
C LEU A 13 0.99 -15.88 17.09
N LEU A 14 1.13 -16.53 15.92
CA LEU A 14 2.41 -16.98 15.41
C LEU A 14 3.39 -15.83 15.19
N VAL A 15 2.95 -14.76 14.52
CA VAL A 15 3.81 -13.60 14.24
C VAL A 15 4.20 -12.89 15.54
N VAL A 16 3.26 -12.66 16.45
CA VAL A 16 3.54 -12.04 17.76
C VAL A 16 4.48 -12.91 18.58
N GLY A 17 4.26 -14.23 18.64
CA GLY A 17 5.14 -15.17 19.31
C GLY A 17 6.54 -15.21 18.69
N ALA A 18 6.64 -15.14 17.36
CA ALA A 18 7.92 -15.10 16.64
C ALA A 18 8.68 -13.79 16.92
N VAL A 19 7.98 -12.65 16.96
CA VAL A 19 8.59 -11.37 17.36
C VAL A 19 9.04 -11.43 18.81
N TRP A 20 8.19 -11.93 19.73
CA TRP A 20 8.51 -11.95 21.15
C TRP A 20 9.67 -12.90 21.48
N SER A 21 9.74 -14.06 20.83
CA SER A 21 10.88 -14.98 20.94
C SER A 21 12.15 -14.39 20.35
N LEU A 22 12.08 -13.73 19.19
CA LEU A 22 13.21 -12.99 18.62
C LEU A 22 13.73 -11.91 19.59
N GLU A 23 12.80 -11.17 20.19
CA GLU A 23 13.07 -10.14 21.18
C GLU A 23 13.73 -10.70 22.44
N ALA A 24 13.33 -11.90 22.90
CA ALA A 24 13.92 -12.58 24.04
C ALA A 24 15.32 -13.16 23.75
N VAL A 25 15.53 -13.77 22.57
CA VAL A 25 16.79 -14.44 22.21
C VAL A 25 17.88 -13.45 21.79
N MET A 26 17.51 -12.35 21.12
CA MET A 26 18.47 -11.40 20.53
C MET A 26 18.62 -10.09 21.32
N GLN A 27 18.39 -10.12 22.64
CA GLN A 27 18.59 -8.94 23.49
C GLN A 27 20.03 -8.41 23.37
N GLY A 28 20.17 -7.10 23.13
CA GLY A 28 21.47 -6.45 22.94
C GLY A 28 22.18 -6.74 21.61
N HIS A 29 21.62 -7.59 20.74
CA HIS A 29 22.27 -7.96 19.47
C HIS A 29 22.01 -6.91 18.36
N ARG A 30 23.07 -6.45 17.68
CA ARG A 30 22.98 -5.41 16.62
C ARG A 30 22.03 -5.76 15.46
N TRP A 31 21.81 -7.05 15.20
CA TRP A 31 20.95 -7.55 14.12
C TRP A 31 19.47 -7.69 14.49
N ARG A 32 19.10 -7.50 15.77
CA ARG A 32 17.72 -7.60 16.26
C ARG A 32 16.75 -6.71 15.46
N GLY A 33 17.10 -5.43 15.28
CA GLY A 33 16.27 -4.48 14.54
C GLY A 33 16.03 -4.88 13.08
N PRO A 34 17.10 -5.13 12.29
CA PRO A 34 16.97 -5.63 10.91
C PRO A 34 16.14 -6.92 10.79
N ILE A 35 16.40 -7.92 11.64
CA ILE A 35 15.71 -9.22 11.57
C ILE A 35 14.23 -9.06 11.92
N ARG A 36 13.91 -8.27 12.95
CA ARG A 36 12.52 -7.96 13.31
C ARG A 36 11.76 -7.31 12.16
N ARG A 37 12.39 -6.35 11.47
CA ARG A 37 11.79 -5.69 10.30
C ARG A 37 11.57 -6.68 9.17
N ALA A 38 12.55 -7.53 8.87
CA ALA A 38 12.43 -8.55 7.85
C ALA A 38 11.30 -9.54 8.16
N LEU A 39 11.22 -10.03 9.40
CA LEU A 39 10.17 -10.93 9.87
C LEU A 39 8.79 -10.29 9.69
N LEU A 40 8.60 -9.06 10.17
CA LEU A 40 7.33 -8.36 10.04
C LEU A 40 6.97 -8.08 8.58
N LEU A 41 7.95 -7.71 7.75
CA LEU A 41 7.74 -7.44 6.33
C LEU A 41 7.34 -8.72 5.58
N VAL A 42 8.02 -9.84 5.84
CA VAL A 42 7.68 -11.14 5.26
C VAL A 42 6.30 -11.60 5.72
N ALA A 43 5.98 -11.47 7.00
CA ALA A 43 4.66 -11.78 7.54
C ALA A 43 3.58 -10.93 6.85
N SER A 44 3.82 -9.61 6.73
CA SER A 44 2.94 -8.69 6.02
C SER A 44 2.69 -9.09 4.57
N TYR A 45 3.74 -9.36 3.79
CA TYR A 45 3.59 -9.75 2.40
C TYR A 45 2.93 -11.12 2.26
N TRP A 46 3.21 -12.06 3.18
CA TRP A 46 2.53 -13.35 3.25
C TRP A 46 1.02 -13.18 3.48
N PHE A 47 0.63 -12.30 4.40
CA PHE A 47 -0.77 -11.98 4.65
C PHE A 47 -1.51 -11.52 3.38
N TYR A 48 -0.91 -10.61 2.60
CA TYR A 48 -1.47 -10.17 1.32
C TYR A 48 -1.43 -11.27 0.26
N ALA A 49 -0.38 -12.10 0.22
CA ALA A 49 -0.27 -13.22 -0.71
C ALA A 49 -1.38 -14.25 -0.51
N CYS A 50 -1.75 -14.51 0.75
CA CYS A 50 -2.88 -15.36 1.13
C CYS A 50 -4.24 -14.80 0.68
N TRP A 51 -4.32 -13.52 0.29
CA TRP A 51 -5.50 -12.98 -0.39
C TRP A 51 -5.40 -13.22 -1.88
N ASP A 52 -4.37 -12.65 -2.50
CA ASP A 52 -4.05 -12.86 -3.90
C ASP A 52 -2.61 -12.38 -4.18
N ALA A 53 -1.75 -13.33 -4.54
CA ALA A 53 -0.34 -13.05 -4.80
C ALA A 53 -0.10 -12.06 -5.96
N ARG A 54 -1.05 -11.92 -6.89
CA ARG A 54 -0.94 -10.99 -8.04
C ARG A 54 -0.81 -9.53 -7.58
N PHE A 55 -1.42 -9.18 -6.45
CA PHE A 55 -1.39 -7.82 -5.93
C PHE A 55 -0.16 -7.47 -5.10
N LEU A 56 0.75 -8.43 -4.84
CA LEU A 56 2.03 -8.12 -4.20
C LEU A 56 2.88 -7.19 -5.06
N ALA A 57 2.87 -7.41 -6.38
CA ALA A 57 3.56 -6.53 -7.33
C ALA A 57 2.96 -5.12 -7.33
N LEU A 58 1.64 -5.01 -7.14
CA LEU A 58 0.94 -3.74 -7.04
C LEU A 58 1.36 -2.97 -5.77
N ILE A 59 1.31 -3.63 -4.61
CA ILE A 59 1.71 -3.01 -3.33
C ILE A 59 3.19 -2.63 -3.37
N GLY A 60 4.06 -3.54 -3.82
CA GLY A 60 5.50 -3.28 -3.95
C GLY A 60 5.80 -2.15 -4.93
N GLY A 61 5.08 -2.10 -6.06
CA GLY A 61 5.21 -1.05 -7.07
C GLY A 61 4.82 0.33 -6.54
N VAL A 62 3.64 0.44 -5.92
CA VAL A 62 3.17 1.70 -5.30
C VAL A 62 4.14 2.14 -4.20
N THR A 63 4.52 1.21 -3.31
CA THR A 63 5.50 1.47 -2.25
C THR A 63 6.81 2.02 -2.81
N PHE A 64 7.33 1.41 -3.88
CA PHE A 64 8.59 1.83 -4.48
C PHE A 64 8.48 3.23 -5.12
N VAL A 65 7.38 3.49 -5.85
CA VAL A 65 7.12 4.79 -6.47
C VAL A 65 7.00 5.88 -5.42
N ASP A 66 6.23 5.66 -4.35
CA ASP A 66 6.03 6.65 -3.29
C ASP A 66 7.32 6.92 -2.51
N TRP A 67 8.11 5.87 -2.23
CA TRP A 67 9.42 6.01 -1.60
C TRP A 67 10.37 6.84 -2.46
N LEU A 68 10.45 6.53 -3.76
CA LEU A 68 11.30 7.26 -4.70
C LEU A 68 10.84 8.72 -4.84
N ALA A 69 9.53 8.94 -4.94
CA ALA A 69 8.96 10.28 -5.01
C ALA A 69 9.33 11.11 -3.78
N ALA A 70 9.20 10.56 -2.58
CA ALA A 70 9.58 11.25 -1.35
C ALA A 70 11.08 11.63 -1.33
N LEU A 71 11.97 10.75 -1.80
CA LEU A 71 13.39 11.06 -1.94
C LEU A 71 13.67 12.18 -2.94
N LEU A 72 12.98 12.19 -4.07
CA LEU A 72 13.10 13.23 -5.09
C LEU A 72 12.56 14.57 -4.60
N VAL A 73 11.45 14.57 -3.85
CA VAL A 73 10.84 15.77 -3.28
C VAL A 73 11.78 16.55 -2.36
N VAL A 74 12.70 15.87 -1.66
CA VAL A 74 13.69 16.53 -0.80
C VAL A 74 14.90 17.05 -1.58
N ARG A 75 15.20 16.46 -2.74
CA ARG A 75 16.35 16.87 -3.59
C ARG A 75 16.01 17.98 -4.57
N LEU A 76 14.75 18.13 -4.93
CA LEU A 76 14.28 19.09 -5.93
C LEU A 76 13.74 20.37 -5.31
N ALA A 77 13.82 21.48 -6.07
CA ALA A 77 13.28 22.78 -5.70
C ALA A 77 12.30 23.31 -6.76
N GLY A 78 11.50 24.30 -6.37
CA GLY A 78 10.58 25.00 -7.28
C GLY A 78 9.55 24.09 -7.96
N ARG A 79 9.32 24.31 -9.27
CA ARG A 79 8.30 23.58 -10.05
C ARG A 79 8.56 22.09 -10.19
N ALA A 80 9.82 21.67 -10.27
CA ALA A 80 10.18 20.25 -10.39
C ALA A 80 9.67 19.44 -9.18
N ARG A 81 9.80 20.01 -7.98
CA ARG A 81 9.28 19.42 -6.74
C ARG A 81 7.76 19.24 -6.79
N LEU A 82 7.05 20.26 -7.29
CA LEU A 82 5.59 20.22 -7.42
C LEU A 82 5.16 19.16 -8.44
N TYR A 83 5.86 19.03 -9.57
CA TYR A 83 5.55 18.01 -10.57
C TYR A 83 5.70 16.58 -10.02
N VAL A 84 6.75 16.29 -9.25
CA VAL A 84 6.91 14.97 -8.62
C VAL A 84 5.71 14.64 -7.71
N VAL A 85 5.29 15.60 -6.87
CA VAL A 85 4.12 15.41 -6.00
C VAL A 85 2.86 15.22 -6.84
N ALA A 86 2.62 16.08 -7.83
CA ALA A 86 1.43 16.01 -8.68
C ALA A 86 1.35 14.68 -9.46
N THR A 87 2.47 14.21 -10.02
CA THR A 87 2.54 12.91 -10.69
C THR A 87 2.28 11.77 -9.73
N THR A 88 2.86 11.81 -8.52
CA THR A 88 2.66 10.76 -7.50
C THR A 88 1.20 10.69 -7.04
N VAL A 89 0.58 11.86 -6.82
CA VAL A 89 -0.85 11.98 -6.51
C VAL A 89 -1.69 11.42 -7.65
N GLY A 90 -1.39 11.81 -8.89
CA GLY A 90 -2.10 11.35 -10.08
C GLY A 90 -2.01 9.83 -10.27
N LEU A 91 -0.84 9.24 -10.07
CA LEU A 91 -0.65 7.78 -10.15
C LEU A 91 -1.42 7.03 -9.07
N ASN A 92 -1.34 7.47 -7.82
CA ASN A 92 -2.05 6.85 -6.70
C ASN A 92 -3.58 6.95 -6.87
N LEU A 93 -4.09 8.15 -7.19
CA LEU A 93 -5.52 8.35 -7.42
C LEU A 93 -6.01 7.64 -8.68
N GLY A 94 -5.20 7.58 -9.73
CA GLY A 94 -5.52 6.83 -10.96
C GLY A 94 -5.62 5.33 -10.69
N LEU A 95 -4.68 4.78 -9.93
CA LEU A 95 -4.67 3.38 -9.51
C LEU A 95 -5.88 3.06 -8.62
N LEU A 96 -6.18 3.92 -7.65
CA LEU A 96 -7.38 3.80 -6.81
C LEU A 96 -8.66 3.90 -7.64
N GLY A 97 -8.73 4.85 -8.57
CA GLY A 97 -9.85 5.04 -9.50
C GLY A 97 -10.11 3.79 -10.33
N TYR A 98 -9.06 3.23 -10.93
CA TYR A 98 -9.14 2.02 -11.73
C TYR A 98 -9.62 0.80 -10.91
N TRP A 99 -8.93 0.48 -9.82
CA TRP A 99 -9.24 -0.74 -9.07
C TRP A 99 -10.54 -0.65 -8.28
N LYS A 100 -10.85 0.51 -7.70
CA LYS A 100 -11.99 0.64 -6.77
C LYS A 100 -13.27 1.14 -7.45
N TYR A 101 -13.16 2.00 -8.45
CA TYR A 101 -14.31 2.75 -8.96
C TYR A 101 -14.69 2.43 -10.40
N THR A 102 -13.85 1.76 -11.21
CA THR A 102 -14.18 1.46 -12.62
C THR A 102 -15.53 0.76 -12.78
N ASP A 103 -15.78 -0.34 -12.07
CA ASP A 103 -17.05 -1.05 -12.19
C ASP A 103 -18.23 -0.25 -11.62
N PHE A 104 -18.01 0.56 -10.59
CA PHE A 104 -19.03 1.46 -10.05
C PHE A 104 -19.43 2.52 -11.10
N PHE A 105 -18.46 3.13 -11.78
CA PHE A 105 -18.70 4.11 -12.83
C PHE A 105 -19.41 3.48 -14.03
N LEU A 106 -18.97 2.30 -14.50
CA LEU A 106 -19.60 1.62 -15.63
C LEU A 106 -21.05 1.24 -15.33
N ARG A 107 -21.34 0.74 -14.11
CA ARG A 107 -22.72 0.46 -13.67
C ARG A 107 -23.58 1.71 -13.57
N SER A 108 -23.01 2.82 -13.10
CA SER A 108 -23.72 4.09 -12.97
C SER A 108 -23.98 4.75 -14.33
N LEU A 109 -23.10 4.52 -15.31
CA LEU A 109 -23.22 5.07 -16.66
C LEU A 109 -24.19 4.27 -17.54
N ALA A 110 -24.36 2.97 -17.27
CA ALA A 110 -25.20 2.08 -18.09
C ALA A 110 -26.66 2.56 -18.26
N PRO A 111 -27.39 3.01 -17.22
CA PRO A 111 -28.74 3.55 -17.38
C PRO A 111 -28.78 4.82 -18.24
N LEU A 112 -27.79 5.70 -18.12
CA LEU A 112 -27.71 6.94 -18.90
C LEU A 112 -27.46 6.65 -20.38
N MET A 113 -26.54 5.72 -20.68
CA MET A 113 -26.27 5.29 -22.06
C MET A 113 -27.48 4.60 -22.67
N SER A 114 -28.17 3.75 -21.89
CA SER A 114 -29.43 3.12 -22.32
C SER A 114 -30.51 4.15 -22.63
N TRP A 115 -30.63 5.21 -21.83
CA TRP A 115 -31.58 6.31 -22.07
C TRP A 115 -31.24 7.10 -23.34
N LEU A 116 -29.95 7.30 -23.62
CA LEU A 116 -29.46 7.93 -24.85
C LEU A 116 -29.50 7.02 -26.09
N GLY A 117 -30.01 5.78 -25.97
CA GLY A 117 -30.03 4.80 -27.06
C GLY A 117 -28.64 4.30 -27.47
N GLN A 118 -27.62 4.51 -26.64
CA GLN A 118 -26.24 4.08 -26.88
C GLN A 118 -25.97 2.70 -26.25
N PRO A 119 -24.96 1.95 -26.74
CA PRO A 119 -24.56 0.68 -26.15
C PRO A 119 -24.22 0.82 -24.67
N THR A 120 -24.82 -0.02 -23.82
CA THR A 120 -24.58 0.04 -22.38
C THR A 120 -23.19 -0.52 -22.03
N PRO A 121 -22.32 0.24 -21.35
CA PRO A 121 -21.07 -0.28 -20.85
C PRO A 121 -21.31 -1.43 -19.87
N ARG A 122 -20.56 -2.53 -20.03
CA ARG A 122 -20.59 -3.67 -19.10
C ARG A 122 -19.47 -3.52 -18.06
N PRO A 123 -19.70 -3.93 -16.80
CA PRO A 123 -18.64 -4.01 -15.80
C PRO A 123 -17.50 -4.91 -16.30
N LEU A 124 -16.26 -4.54 -15.99
CA LEU A 124 -15.07 -5.29 -16.36
C LEU A 124 -14.78 -6.42 -15.38
N GLY A 125 -15.41 -6.44 -14.20
CA GLY A 125 -15.17 -7.46 -13.17
C GLY A 125 -13.82 -7.27 -12.50
N VAL A 126 -13.43 -6.01 -12.26
CA VAL A 126 -12.12 -5.67 -11.70
C VAL A 126 -12.03 -6.22 -10.28
N LEU A 127 -11.07 -7.11 -10.03
CA LEU A 127 -10.85 -7.71 -8.71
C LEU A 127 -10.19 -6.69 -7.78
N LEU A 128 -10.86 -6.33 -6.68
CA LEU A 128 -10.31 -5.34 -5.74
C LEU A 128 -9.18 -5.93 -4.89
N PRO A 129 -8.00 -5.28 -4.85
CA PRO A 129 -6.95 -5.63 -3.91
C PRO A 129 -7.37 -5.24 -2.49
N VAL A 130 -7.17 -6.14 -1.53
CA VAL A 130 -7.39 -5.82 -0.11
C VAL A 130 -6.46 -4.71 0.31
N GLY A 131 -7.04 -3.73 1.00
CA GLY A 131 -6.27 -2.63 1.57
C GLY A 131 -5.83 -1.55 0.59
N ILE A 132 -6.30 -1.57 -0.67
CA ILE A 132 -5.86 -0.59 -1.68
C ILE A 132 -6.02 0.85 -1.25
N SER A 133 -7.15 1.20 -0.63
CA SER A 133 -7.35 2.54 -0.12
C SER A 133 -6.34 2.90 0.98
N PHE A 134 -6.05 1.97 1.89
CA PHE A 134 -5.13 2.22 3.00
C PHE A 134 -3.72 2.49 2.50
N PHE A 135 -3.10 1.56 1.76
CA PHE A 135 -1.73 1.75 1.30
C PHE A 135 -1.60 2.94 0.34
N THR A 136 -2.62 3.21 -0.48
CA THR A 136 -2.61 4.36 -1.41
C THR A 136 -2.67 5.68 -0.64
N PHE A 137 -3.62 5.84 0.29
CA PHE A 137 -3.73 7.10 1.04
C PHE A 137 -2.57 7.31 2.01
N GLN A 138 -2.03 6.23 2.56
CA GLN A 138 -0.88 6.27 3.45
C GLN A 138 0.40 6.71 2.70
N GLY A 139 0.67 6.12 1.53
CA GLY A 139 1.77 6.54 0.66
C GLY A 139 1.60 7.97 0.15
N LEU A 140 0.39 8.33 -0.25
CA LEU A 140 0.05 9.69 -0.68
C LEU A 140 0.25 10.73 0.43
N SER A 141 -0.29 10.47 1.62
CA SER A 141 -0.12 11.36 2.78
C SER A 141 1.34 11.54 3.11
N TYR A 142 2.11 10.45 3.11
CA TYR A 142 3.53 10.48 3.38
C TYR A 142 4.30 11.40 2.41
N VAL A 143 4.11 11.25 1.09
CA VAL A 143 4.78 12.09 0.08
C VAL A 143 4.39 13.56 0.22
N ILE A 144 3.11 13.85 0.50
CA ILE A 144 2.61 15.21 0.73
C ILE A 144 3.19 15.80 2.01
N ASP A 145 3.30 15.03 3.08
CA ASP A 145 3.83 15.50 4.37
C ASP A 145 5.33 15.75 4.31
N VAL A 146 6.08 14.93 3.57
CA VAL A 146 7.50 15.19 3.22
C VAL A 146 7.62 16.45 2.36
N HIS A 147 6.71 16.67 1.40
CA HIS A 147 6.68 17.91 0.62
C HIS A 147 6.40 19.14 1.49
N ARG A 148 5.54 19.02 2.50
CA ARG A 148 5.21 20.09 3.44
C ARG A 148 6.26 20.29 4.54
N GLY A 149 7.27 19.43 4.62
CA GLY A 149 8.29 19.47 5.68
C GLY A 149 7.75 19.08 7.06
N LYS A 150 6.61 18.38 7.12
CA LYS A 150 6.02 17.89 8.38
C LYS A 150 6.70 16.62 8.90
N VAL A 151 7.26 15.83 7.98
CA VAL A 151 7.91 14.54 8.26
C VAL A 151 9.22 14.48 7.48
N GLU A 152 10.27 13.94 8.12
CA GLU A 152 11.55 13.68 7.44
C GLU A 152 11.45 12.50 6.47
N VAL A 153 12.26 12.53 5.41
CA VAL A 153 12.27 11.45 4.42
C VAL A 153 12.95 10.19 4.95
N GLU A 154 12.30 9.04 4.79
CA GLU A 154 12.79 7.72 5.17
C GLU A 154 13.62 7.16 4.01
N ARG A 155 14.90 6.96 4.27
CA ARG A 155 15.88 6.51 3.27
C ARG A 155 15.91 5.00 3.12
N SER A 156 15.34 4.26 4.08
CA SER A 156 15.29 2.81 4.06
C SER A 156 14.00 2.33 3.40
N LEU A 157 14.11 1.80 2.17
CA LEU A 157 12.99 1.20 1.46
C LEU A 157 12.31 0.10 2.30
N SER A 158 13.06 -0.72 3.03
CA SER A 158 12.47 -1.80 3.85
C SER A 158 11.65 -1.28 5.03
N ARG A 159 12.03 -0.14 5.63
CA ARG A 159 11.21 0.51 6.67
C ARG A 159 9.95 1.13 6.07
N PHE A 160 10.09 1.81 4.93
CA PHE A 160 8.94 2.40 4.25
C PHE A 160 7.97 1.32 3.76
N ALA A 161 8.46 0.23 3.17
CA ALA A 161 7.66 -0.91 2.75
C ALA A 161 6.97 -1.59 3.93
N LEU A 162 7.65 -1.72 5.07
CA LEU A 162 7.02 -2.24 6.28
C LEU A 162 5.93 -1.30 6.79
N TYR A 163 6.14 0.01 6.76
CA TYR A 163 5.11 1.00 7.11
C TYR A 163 3.88 0.85 6.23
N ILE A 164 4.04 0.80 4.91
CA ILE A 164 2.94 0.69 3.95
C ILE A 164 2.21 -0.66 4.04
N ALA A 165 2.97 -1.76 4.15
CA ALA A 165 2.41 -3.11 4.09
C ALA A 165 2.09 -3.70 5.47
N PHE A 166 2.09 -2.92 6.55
CA PHE A 166 1.91 -3.48 7.90
C PHE A 166 0.52 -4.09 8.04
N PHE A 167 0.43 -5.44 8.04
CA PHE A 167 -0.86 -6.14 7.97
C PHE A 167 -1.82 -5.86 9.15
N PRO A 168 -1.37 -5.54 10.38
CA PRO A 168 -2.29 -5.25 11.48
C PRO A 168 -3.01 -3.89 11.37
N GLN A 169 -2.65 -3.03 10.41
CA GLN A 169 -3.33 -1.74 10.20
C GLN A 169 -4.62 -1.87 9.38
N LEU A 170 -4.84 -3.03 8.76
CA LEU A 170 -6.03 -3.35 7.96
C LEU A 170 -7.14 -3.97 8.82
#